data_AF-A0A3M1QNT7-F1
#
_entry.id   AF-A0A3M1QNT7-F1
#
_cell.length_a   1.000
_cell.length_b   1.000
_cell.length_c   1.000
_cell.angle_alpha   90.00
_cell.angle_beta   90.00
_cell.angle_gamma   90.00
#
_symmetry.space_group_name_H-M   'P 1'
#
loop_
_entity.id
_entity.type
_entity.pdbx_description
1 polymer ?
#
loop_
_entity_poly.entity_id
_entity_poly.type
_entity_poly.pdbx_seq_one_letter_code
_entity_poly.pdbx_strand_id
1 'polypeptide(L)' 'APGAGTAPHAWFAAYAPRENPEIAIAVLVENSGDGSAVAAPITRAVLEFYFFGDE' A
#
# COMPACT_ATOMS: atom_id res chain seq x y z
N ALA A 1 15.84 9.40 -16.21
CA ALA A 1 14.67 8.50 -16.35
C ALA A 1 15.09 7.12 -15.86
N PRO A 2 14.21 6.36 -15.16
CA PRO A 2 14.56 5.01 -14.73
C PRO A 2 15.06 4.21 -15.94
N GLY A 3 16.22 3.57 -15.76
CA GLY A 3 16.91 2.86 -16.83
C GLY A 3 16.05 1.71 -17.35
N ALA A 4 15.97 1.57 -18.68
CA ALA A 4 15.29 0.47 -19.33
C ALA A 4 15.86 -0.87 -18.80
N GLY A 5 15.11 -1.53 -17.90
CA GLY A 5 15.53 -2.78 -17.24
C GLY A 5 15.06 -2.94 -15.79
N THR A 6 14.69 -1.84 -15.11
CA THR A 6 14.19 -1.92 -13.73
C THR A 6 12.66 -1.99 -13.72
N ALA A 7 12.09 -2.93 -12.95
CA ALA A 7 10.65 -3.02 -12.75
C ALA A 7 10.09 -1.69 -12.19
N PRO A 8 8.87 -1.28 -12.55
CA PRO A 8 8.26 -0.08 -11.98
C PRO A 8 8.11 -0.22 -10.47
N HIS A 9 8.00 0.90 -9.77
CA HIS A 9 7.66 0.89 -8.35
C HIS A 9 6.19 0.51 -8.17
N ALA A 10 5.90 -0.29 -7.14
CA ALA A 10 4.54 -0.60 -6.75
C ALA A 10 4.04 0.49 -5.78
N TRP A 11 2.94 1.16 -6.12
CA TRP A 11 2.33 2.19 -5.29
C TRP A 11 0.88 1.85 -4.97
N PHE A 12 0.46 2.15 -3.75
CA PHE A 12 -0.94 2.10 -3.35
C PHE A 12 -1.22 3.20 -2.33
N ALA A 13 -2.38 3.86 -2.44
CA ALA A 13 -2.81 4.87 -1.48
C ALA A 13 -4.27 4.60 -1.10
N ALA A 14 -4.58 4.78 0.18
CA ALA A 14 -5.91 4.54 0.72
C ALA A 14 -6.21 5.45 1.91
N TYR A 15 -7.49 5.56 2.24
CA TYR A 15 -7.97 6.07 3.52
C TYR A 15 -9.07 5.14 4.05
N ALA A 16 -9.22 5.06 5.37
CA ALA A 16 -10.21 4.20 6.00
C ALA A 16 -10.64 4.72 7.39
N PRO A 17 -11.87 4.38 7.86
CA PRO A 17 -12.97 3.80 7.09
C PRO A 17 -13.57 4.80 6.08
N ARG A 18 -14.41 4.31 5.15
CA ARG A 18 -14.96 5.13 4.04
C ARG A 18 -15.87 6.25 4.55
N GLU A 19 -16.73 5.93 5.51
CA GLU A 19 -17.79 6.81 6.00
C GLU A 19 -17.28 7.88 6.97
N ASN A 20 -16.32 7.53 7.83
CA ASN A 20 -15.67 8.43 8.77
C ASN A 20 -14.15 8.18 8.79
N PRO A 21 -13.37 8.74 7.85
CA PRO A 21 -11.94 8.44 7.73
C PRO A 21 -11.15 8.80 8.99
N GLU A 22 -10.35 7.85 9.47
CA GLU A 22 -9.49 8.01 10.65
C GLU A 22 -8.00 7.99 10.28
N ILE A 23 -7.65 7.26 9.22
CA ILE A 23 -6.27 7.10 8.75
C ILE A 23 -6.19 7.23 7.22
N ALA A 24 -5.11 7.87 6.75
CA ALA A 24 -4.68 7.87 5.36
C ALA A 24 -3.28 7.25 5.25
N ILE A 25 -3.06 6.44 4.22
CA ILE A 25 -1.82 5.67 4.03
C ILE A 25 -1.40 5.71 2.57
N ALA A 26 -0.09 5.80 2.35
CA ALA A 26 0.55 5.62 1.05
C ALA A 26 1.71 4.63 1.21
N VAL A 27 1.70 3.57 0.39
CA VAL A 27 2.71 2.53 0.36
C VAL A 27 3.44 2.60 -0.98
N LEU A 28 4.76 2.66 -0.91
CA LEU A 28 5.70 2.53 -2.02
C LEU A 28 6.54 1.28 -1.78
N VAL A 29 6.66 0.43 -2.78
CA VAL A 29 7.70 -0.61 -2.83
C VAL A 29 8.54 -0.40 -4.07
N GLU A 30 9.82 -0.12 -3.86
CA GLU A 30 10.76 0.14 -4.94
C GLU A 30 10.89 -1.10 -5.84
N ASN A 31 10.95 -0.84 -7.15
CA ASN A 31 11.23 -1.81 -8.21
C ASN A 31 10.47 -3.15 -8.12
N SER A 32 9.22 -3.11 -7.67
CA SER A 32 8.44 -4.31 -7.31
C SER A 32 7.25 -4.59 -8.23
N GLY A 33 7.08 -3.83 -9.31
CA GLY A 33 6.03 -4.07 -10.31
C GLY A 33 4.69 -3.44 -9.94
N ASP A 34 3.64 -4.26 -9.85
CA ASP A 34 2.25 -3.81 -9.78
C ASP A 34 1.82 -3.40 -8.36
N GLY A 35 1.26 -2.20 -8.23
CA GLY A 35 0.73 -1.66 -6.98
C GLY A 35 -0.38 -2.51 -6.35
N SER A 36 -1.26 -3.09 -7.17
CA SER A 36 -2.38 -3.93 -6.70
C SER A 36 -1.92 -5.31 -6.21
N ALA A 37 -0.86 -5.86 -6.81
CA ALA A 37 -0.32 -7.17 -6.43
C ALA A 37 0.62 -7.10 -5.23
N VAL A 38 1.34 -5.99 -5.05
CA VAL A 38 2.39 -5.85 -4.03
C VAL A 38 2.02 -4.85 -2.94
N ALA A 39 1.72 -3.60 -3.29
CA ALA A 39 1.51 -2.54 -2.30
C ALA A 39 0.12 -2.59 -1.64
N ALA A 40 -0.90 -3.12 -2.31
CA ALA A 40 -2.25 -3.25 -1.75
C ALA A 40 -2.34 -4.27 -0.60
N PRO A 41 -1.77 -5.49 -0.68
CA PRO A 41 -1.74 -6.42 0.46
C PRO A 41 -0.99 -5.86 1.68
N ILE A 42 0.11 -5.10 1.47
CA ILE A 42 0.82 -4.41 2.55
C ILE A 42 -0.08 -3.37 3.20
N THR A 43 -0.76 -2.56 2.38
CA THR A 43 -1.75 -1.58 2.86
C THR A 43 -2.83 -2.27 3.70
N ARG A 44 -3.33 -3.43 3.25
CA ARG A 44 -4.32 -4.23 3.98
C ARG A 44 -3.80 -4.66 5.34
N ALA A 45 -2.59 -5.22 5.43
CA ALA A 45 -2.00 -5.66 6.70
C ALA A 45 -1.85 -4.50 7.70
N VAL A 46 -1.45 -3.31 7.23
CA VAL A 46 -1.36 -2.12 8.10
C VAL A 46 -2.73 -1.68 8.60
N LEU A 47 -3.75 -1.69 7.72
CA LEU A 47 -5.11 -1.36 8.12
C LEU A 47 -5.70 -2.42 9.06
N GLU A 48 -5.45 -3.70 8.81
CA GLU A 48 -5.84 -4.82 9.69
C GLU A 48 -5.27 -4.63 11.09
N PHE A 49 -3.96 -4.35 11.19
CA PHE A 49 -3.32 -4.04 12.47
C PHE A 49 -3.92 -2.79 13.13
N TYR A 50 -4.11 -1.70 12.37
CA TYR A 50 -4.63 -0.44 12.91
C TYR A 50 -6.04 -0.60 13.52
N PHE A 51 -6.93 -1.38 12.89
CA PHE A 51 -8.30 -1.55 13.37
C PHE A 51 -8.52 -2.74 14.30
N PHE A 52 -7.68 -3.78 14.23
CA PHE A 52 -7.93 -5.05 14.94
C PHE A 52 -6.80 -5.50 15.86
N GLY A 53 -5.58 -4.93 15.77
CA GLY A 53 -4.42 -5.36 16.57
C GLY A 53 -3.76 -6.65 16.07
N ASP A 54 -2.84 -7.20 16.90
CA ASP A 54 -1.98 -8.37 16.60
C ASP A 54 -2.46 -9.69 17.26
N GLU A 55 -3.74 -9.81 17.65
CA GLU A 55 -4.27 -10.97 18.38
C GLU A 55 -4.44 -12.24 17.52
#